data_AF-A0A553DMT8-F1
#
_entry.id   AF-A0A553DMT8-F1
#
_cell.length_a   1.000
_cell.length_b   1.000
_cell.length_c   1.000
_cell.angle_alpha   90.00
_cell.angle_beta   90.00
_cell.angle_gamma   90.00
#
_symmetry.space_group_name_H-M   'P 1'
#
loop_
_entity.id
_entity.type
_entity.pdbx_description
1 polymer ?
#
loop_
_entity_poly.entity_id
_entity_poly.type
_entity_poly.pdbx_seq_one_letter_code
_entity_poly.pdbx_strand_id
1 'polypeptide(L)'
;MENINELIDINLDLLSKEDNNSMFYEEFKDIQGNELHGTFHIQSFALEMEKRGLISINGSCCLITEFGLKIAKNKGWLNYLIDLESQKKNQENKNNLKEKLEIENIQLQNEASKYQKTIRDKEELIRNLTSDNLRLGNWDIRLRWYLAVLGFIMGFVTKYFIGK
;
A
#
# COMPACT_ATOMS: atom_id res chain seq x y z
N MET A 1 -37.41 6.42 4.13
CA MET A 1 -37.78 5.07 4.59
C MET A 1 -36.82 4.68 5.69
N GLU A 2 -37.15 5.02 6.93
CA GLU A 2 -36.46 4.41 8.07
C GLU A 2 -36.73 2.90 7.99
N ASN A 3 -35.68 2.08 8.13
CA ASN A 3 -35.73 0.61 8.18
C ASN A 3 -35.94 -0.14 6.86
N ILE A 4 -35.65 0.46 5.70
CA ILE A 4 -35.74 -0.25 4.41
C ILE A 4 -34.89 -1.53 4.36
N ASN A 5 -33.72 -1.55 5.01
CA ASN A 5 -32.86 -2.74 5.00
C ASN A 5 -33.43 -3.89 5.84
N GLU A 6 -34.13 -3.59 6.94
CA GLU A 6 -34.80 -4.59 7.77
C GLU A 6 -36.00 -5.19 7.02
N LEU A 7 -36.76 -4.35 6.33
CA LEU A 7 -37.84 -4.78 5.45
C LEU A 7 -37.33 -5.69 4.33
N ILE A 8 -36.20 -5.34 3.70
CA ILE A 8 -35.57 -6.18 2.68
C ILE A 8 -35.18 -7.53 3.29
N ASP A 9 -34.60 -7.55 4.48
CA ASP A 9 -34.14 -8.78 5.12
C ASP A 9 -35.30 -9.75 5.38
N ILE A 10 -36.39 -9.26 5.96
CA ILE A 10 -37.61 -10.03 6.24
C ILE A 10 -38.22 -10.56 4.94
N ASN A 11 -38.43 -9.69 3.95
CA ASN A 11 -39.12 -10.08 2.72
C ASN A 11 -38.27 -10.97 1.82
N LEU A 12 -36.94 -10.84 1.88
CA LEU A 12 -36.02 -11.71 1.15
C LEU A 12 -35.98 -13.12 1.77
N ASP A 13 -36.03 -13.22 3.11
CA ASP A 13 -36.16 -14.49 3.80
C ASP A 13 -37.49 -15.19 3.47
N LEU A 14 -38.60 -14.43 3.47
CA LEU A 14 -39.91 -14.93 3.04
C LEU A 14 -39.88 -15.45 1.60
N LEU A 15 -39.40 -14.63 0.66
CA LEU A 15 -39.21 -15.03 -0.75
C LEU A 15 -38.40 -16.31 -0.90
N SER A 16 -37.35 -16.48 -0.11
CA SER A 16 -36.45 -17.64 -0.21
C SER A 16 -37.05 -18.95 0.32
N LYS A 17 -38.15 -18.86 1.08
CA LYS A 17 -38.84 -20.01 1.68
C LYS A 17 -40.05 -20.47 0.86
N GLU A 18 -40.54 -19.64 -0.05
CA GLU A 18 -41.62 -19.99 -0.96
C GLU A 18 -41.17 -21.03 -2.00
N ASP A 19 -42.06 -21.97 -2.34
CA ASP A 19 -41.74 -23.13 -3.19
C ASP A 19 -41.17 -22.75 -4.57
N ASN A 20 -41.61 -21.61 -5.11
CA ASN A 20 -41.16 -21.09 -6.40
C ASN A 20 -40.15 -19.93 -6.29
N ASN A 21 -39.73 -19.60 -5.07
CA ASN A 21 -38.99 -18.38 -4.76
C ASN A 21 -39.60 -17.10 -5.36
N SER A 22 -40.92 -17.05 -5.36
CA SER A 22 -41.70 -15.99 -5.97
C SER A 22 -42.84 -15.60 -5.05
N MET A 23 -43.12 -14.30 -4.95
CA MET A 23 -44.28 -13.81 -4.21
C MET A 23 -44.85 -12.56 -4.88
N PHE A 24 -46.12 -12.28 -4.64
CA PHE A 24 -46.74 -11.05 -5.08
C PHE A 24 -46.33 -9.88 -4.18
N TYR A 25 -46.18 -8.67 -4.72
CA TYR A 25 -45.78 -7.53 -3.89
C TYR A 25 -46.82 -7.19 -2.81
N GLU A 26 -48.09 -7.59 -3.00
CA GLU A 26 -49.16 -7.50 -1.99
C GLU A 26 -48.89 -8.39 -0.76
N GLU A 27 -48.10 -9.45 -0.91
CA GLU A 27 -47.77 -10.40 0.17
C GLU A 27 -46.56 -9.95 1.00
N PHE A 28 -45.92 -8.84 0.63
CA PHE A 28 -44.81 -8.29 1.39
C PHE A 28 -45.25 -7.90 2.80
N LYS A 29 -44.37 -8.15 3.77
CA LYS A 29 -44.61 -7.92 5.18
C LYS A 29 -43.83 -6.72 5.70
N ASP A 30 -44.45 -6.01 6.65
CA ASP A 30 -43.79 -5.01 7.48
C ASP A 30 -42.90 -5.67 8.55
N ILE A 31 -42.27 -4.83 9.38
CA ILE A 31 -41.38 -5.28 10.46
C ILE A 31 -42.15 -6.05 11.54
N GLN A 32 -43.45 -5.78 11.66
CA GLN A 32 -44.38 -6.39 12.61
C GLN A 32 -44.99 -7.70 12.08
N GLY A 33 -44.70 -8.08 10.83
CA GLY A 33 -45.22 -9.28 10.18
C GLY A 33 -46.63 -9.14 9.59
N ASN A 34 -47.19 -7.93 9.56
CA ASN A 34 -48.44 -7.66 8.85
C ASN A 34 -48.13 -7.45 7.37
N GLU A 35 -49.10 -7.71 6.49
CA GLU A 35 -49.01 -7.26 5.11
C GLU A 35 -48.72 -5.76 5.08
N LEU A 36 -47.91 -5.33 4.13
CA LEU A 36 -47.49 -3.94 3.96
C LEU A 36 -48.66 -3.11 3.40
N HIS A 37 -49.82 -3.15 4.05
CA HIS A 37 -51.06 -2.51 3.65
C HIS A 37 -51.13 -1.08 4.18
N GLY A 38 -50.97 -0.11 3.27
CA GLY A 38 -51.21 1.29 3.59
C GLY A 38 -50.53 2.21 2.62
N THR A 39 -51.31 2.65 1.62
CA THR A 39 -51.22 3.92 0.87
C THR A 39 -49.90 4.37 0.22
N PHE A 40 -48.71 3.85 0.55
CA PHE A 40 -47.46 4.35 0.01
C PHE A 40 -46.40 3.24 -0.10
N HIS A 41 -45.95 3.02 -1.34
CA HIS A 41 -44.65 2.47 -1.73
C HIS A 41 -44.36 0.95 -1.67
N ILE A 42 -45.35 0.04 -1.63
CA ILE A 42 -45.10 -1.40 -1.90
C ILE A 42 -44.33 -1.58 -3.22
N GLN A 43 -44.84 -0.95 -4.28
CA GLN A 43 -44.21 -1.02 -5.61
C GLN A 43 -42.83 -0.33 -5.62
N SER A 44 -42.67 0.79 -4.90
CA SER A 44 -41.39 1.47 -4.80
C SER A 44 -40.36 0.68 -3.98
N PHE A 45 -40.81 -0.08 -3.00
CA PHE A 45 -40.00 -1.02 -2.23
C PHE A 45 -39.55 -2.21 -3.11
N ALA A 46 -40.47 -2.81 -3.87
CA ALA A 46 -40.14 -3.84 -4.85
C ALA A 46 -39.09 -3.33 -5.85
N LEU A 47 -39.30 -2.14 -6.41
CA LEU A 47 -38.35 -1.50 -7.34
C LEU A 47 -36.98 -1.27 -6.70
N GLU A 48 -36.93 -0.93 -5.42
CA GLU A 48 -35.66 -0.76 -4.70
C GLU A 48 -34.94 -2.10 -4.47
N MET A 49 -35.69 -3.18 -4.20
CA MET A 49 -35.13 -4.54 -4.15
C MET A 49 -34.62 -5.00 -5.53
N GLU A 50 -35.34 -4.70 -6.60
CA GLU A 50 -34.93 -5.00 -7.97
C GLU A 50 -33.68 -4.20 -8.38
N LYS A 51 -33.63 -2.91 -8.04
CA LYS A 51 -32.46 -2.05 -8.28
C LYS A 51 -31.22 -2.55 -7.56
N ARG A 52 -31.39 -3.17 -6.38
CA ARG A 52 -30.31 -3.83 -5.63
C ARG A 52 -29.98 -5.23 -6.17
N GLY A 53 -30.67 -5.66 -7.22
CA GLY A 53 -30.48 -6.94 -7.89
C GLY A 53 -30.98 -8.14 -7.08
N LEU A 54 -31.79 -7.93 -6.03
CA LEU A 54 -32.24 -9.00 -5.14
C LEU A 54 -33.42 -9.79 -5.73
N ILE A 55 -34.27 -9.10 -6.49
CA ILE A 55 -35.45 -9.66 -7.15
C ILE A 55 -35.53 -9.20 -8.60
N SER A 56 -36.37 -9.85 -9.39
CA SER A 56 -36.84 -9.42 -10.70
C SER A 56 -38.36 -9.31 -10.67
N ILE A 57 -38.89 -8.21 -11.21
CA ILE A 57 -40.33 -7.95 -11.20
C ILE A 57 -40.92 -8.33 -12.56
N ASN A 58 -41.93 -9.22 -12.55
CA ASN A 58 -42.74 -9.55 -13.72
C ASN A 58 -44.22 -9.27 -13.43
N GLY A 59 -44.69 -8.09 -13.84
CA GLY A 59 -46.03 -7.61 -13.48
C GLY A 59 -46.12 -7.38 -11.97
N SER A 60 -46.95 -8.18 -11.29
CA SER A 60 -47.07 -8.16 -9.83
C SER A 60 -46.26 -9.21 -9.09
N CYS A 61 -45.68 -10.15 -9.82
CA CYS A 61 -44.88 -11.23 -9.25
C CYS A 61 -43.42 -10.80 -9.11
N CYS A 62 -42.87 -10.96 -7.92
CA CYS A 62 -41.47 -10.75 -7.59
C CYS A 62 -40.76 -12.10 -7.53
N LEU A 63 -39.77 -12.32 -8.38
CA LEU A 63 -38.95 -13.53 -8.42
C LEU A 63 -37.60 -13.23 -7.78
N ILE A 64 -37.12 -14.08 -6.87
CA ILE A 64 -35.76 -13.91 -6.32
C ILE A 64 -34.72 -14.10 -7.44
N THR A 65 -33.69 -13.27 -7.46
CA THR A 65 -32.53 -13.52 -8.34
C THR A 65 -31.58 -14.53 -7.69
N GLU A 66 -30.63 -15.07 -8.45
CA GLU A 66 -29.54 -15.86 -7.89
C GLU A 66 -28.75 -15.10 -6.81
N PHE A 67 -28.59 -13.79 -6.99
CA PHE A 67 -27.92 -12.91 -6.04
C PHE A 67 -28.73 -12.76 -4.75
N GLY A 68 -30.04 -12.48 -4.87
CA GLY A 68 -30.95 -12.40 -3.73
C GLY A 68 -30.99 -13.71 -2.94
N LEU A 69 -31.05 -14.85 -3.63
CA LEU A 69 -31.07 -16.17 -3.01
C LEU A 69 -29.76 -16.49 -2.27
N LYS A 70 -28.62 -16.11 -2.85
CA LYS A 70 -27.33 -16.23 -2.18
C LYS A 70 -27.26 -15.39 -0.90
N ILE A 71 -27.82 -14.18 -0.94
CA ILE A 71 -27.88 -13.29 0.23
C ILE A 71 -28.80 -13.86 1.31
N ALA A 72 -29.99 -14.33 0.92
CA ALA A 72 -30.93 -14.97 1.84
C ALA A 72 -30.27 -16.15 2.58
N LYS A 73 -29.57 -17.02 1.84
CA LYS A 73 -28.82 -18.15 2.41
C LYS A 73 -27.66 -17.71 3.30
N ASN A 74 -27.05 -16.57 3.03
CA ASN A 74 -25.91 -16.03 3.78
C ASN A 74 -26.35 -15.07 4.89
N LYS A 75 -27.29 -15.52 5.73
CA LYS A 75 -27.79 -14.79 6.90
C LYS A 75 -28.46 -13.44 6.58
N GLY A 76 -28.88 -13.22 5.34
CA GLY A 76 -29.67 -12.05 4.97
C GLY A 76 -28.87 -10.82 4.48
N TRP A 77 -29.63 -9.82 4.04
CA TRP A 77 -29.18 -8.55 3.47
C TRP A 77 -28.39 -7.70 4.47
N LEU A 78 -28.82 -7.66 5.74
CA LEU A 78 -28.11 -6.87 6.77
C LEU A 78 -26.69 -7.38 6.99
N ASN A 79 -26.52 -8.69 7.07
CA ASN A 79 -25.19 -9.29 7.21
C ASN A 79 -24.33 -9.06 5.97
N TYR A 80 -24.91 -9.15 4.78
CA TYR A 80 -24.21 -8.78 3.55
C TYR A 80 -23.69 -7.33 3.59
N LEU A 81 -24.48 -6.37 4.08
CA LEU A 81 -24.04 -4.98 4.21
C LEU A 81 -22.88 -4.82 5.20
N ILE A 82 -22.94 -5.49 6.36
CA ILE A 82 -21.87 -5.50 7.36
C ILE A 82 -20.58 -6.09 6.77
N ASP A 83 -20.69 -7.22 6.07
CA ASP A 83 -19.55 -7.86 5.42
C ASP A 83 -18.94 -6.96 4.34
N LEU A 84 -19.77 -6.29 3.56
CA LEU A 84 -19.33 -5.38 2.51
C LEU A 84 -18.60 -4.15 3.09
N GLU A 85 -19.10 -3.61 4.21
CA GLU A 85 -18.42 -2.53 4.93
C GLU A 85 -17.09 -2.99 5.54
N SER A 86 -17.07 -4.16 6.15
CA SER A 86 -15.85 -4.79 6.68
C SER A 86 -14.80 -5.02 5.59
N GLN A 87 -15.22 -5.51 4.41
CA GLN A 87 -14.34 -5.69 3.27
C GLN A 87 -13.77 -4.36 2.76
N LYS A 88 -14.60 -3.32 2.64
CA LYS A 88 -14.16 -1.98 2.26
C LYS A 88 -13.11 -1.44 3.24
N LYS A 89 -13.38 -1.52 4.54
CA LYS A 89 -12.46 -1.08 5.59
C LYS A 89 -11.15 -1.86 5.57
N ASN A 90 -11.21 -3.17 5.36
CA ASN A 90 -10.02 -4.01 5.22
C ASN A 90 -9.21 -3.65 3.97
N GLN A 91 -9.87 -3.34 2.86
CA GLN A 91 -9.20 -2.91 1.64
C GLN A 91 -8.53 -1.54 1.81
N GLU A 92 -9.20 -0.60 2.47
CA GLU A 92 -8.64 0.71 2.82
C GLU A 92 -7.41 0.55 3.73
N ASN A 93 -7.50 -0.27 4.77
CA ASN A 93 -6.36 -0.57 5.64
C ASN A 93 -5.19 -1.20 4.87
N LYS A 94 -5.46 -2.13 3.95
CA LYS A 94 -4.42 -2.72 3.09
C LYS A 94 -3.76 -1.68 2.19
N ASN A 95 -4.54 -0.77 1.60
CA ASN A 95 -4.01 0.31 0.77
C ASN A 95 -3.13 1.25 1.60
N ASN A 96 -3.59 1.65 2.79
CA ASN A 96 -2.84 2.51 3.71
C ASN A 96 -1.53 1.85 4.17
N LEU A 97 -1.55 0.54 4.43
CA LEU A 97 -0.34 -0.22 4.76
C LEU A 97 0.62 -0.29 3.57
N LYS A 98 0.10 -0.52 2.36
CA LYS A 98 0.90 -0.55 1.13
C LYS A 98 1.59 0.79 0.89
N GLU A 99 0.85 1.89 1.02
CA GLU A 99 1.39 3.24 0.87
C GLU A 99 2.50 3.53 1.91
N LYS A 100 2.28 3.14 3.17
CA LYS A 100 3.32 3.26 4.21
C LYS A 100 4.58 2.48 3.86
N LEU A 101 4.44 1.24 3.40
CA LEU A 101 5.58 0.41 3.00
C LEU A 101 6.31 0.97 1.77
N GLU A 102 5.58 1.54 0.81
CA GLU A 102 6.18 2.21 -0.36
C GLU A 102 7.00 3.44 0.07
N ILE A 103 6.47 4.27 0.98
CA ILE A 103 7.19 5.41 1.54
C ILE A 103 8.45 4.96 2.30
N GLU A 104 8.34 3.94 3.15
CA GLU A 104 9.46 3.41 3.93
C GLU A 104 10.55 2.83 3.01
N ASN A 105 10.17 2.11 1.95
CA ASN A 105 11.11 1.59 0.97
C ASN A 105 11.86 2.71 0.24
N ILE A 106 11.17 3.77 -0.17
CA ILE A 106 11.81 4.95 -0.79
C ILE A 106 12.78 5.62 0.19
N GLN A 107 12.40 5.74 1.47
CA GLN A 107 13.29 6.28 2.50
C GLN A 107 14.55 5.43 2.67
N LEU A 108 14.41 4.11 2.78
CA LEU A 108 15.54 3.19 2.88
C LEU A 108 16.46 3.23 1.65
N GLN A 109 15.90 3.32 0.45
CA GLN A 109 16.71 3.47 -0.78
C GLN A 109 17.48 4.80 -0.78
N ASN A 110 16.85 5.88 -0.35
CA ASN A 110 17.51 7.18 -0.23
C ASN A 110 18.62 7.16 0.82
N GLU A 111 18.40 6.52 1.96
CA GLU A 111 19.41 6.33 3.00
C GLU A 111 20.58 5.49 2.49
N ALA A 112 20.32 4.35 1.84
CA ALA A 112 21.34 3.50 1.24
C ALA A 112 22.18 4.28 0.21
N SER A 113 21.54 5.09 -0.63
CA SER A 113 22.22 5.95 -1.60
C SER A 113 23.13 6.99 -0.93
N LYS A 114 22.66 7.62 0.16
CA LYS A 114 23.47 8.55 0.96
C LYS A 114 24.67 7.84 1.60
N TYR A 115 24.46 6.68 2.23
CA TYR A 115 25.55 5.89 2.81
C TYR A 115 26.59 5.51 1.74
N GLN A 116 26.15 5.07 0.56
CA GLN A 116 27.07 4.74 -0.53
C GLN A 116 27.90 5.96 -0.99
N LYS A 117 27.31 7.16 -1.06
CA LYS A 117 28.07 8.38 -1.35
C LYS A 117 29.13 8.64 -0.28
N THR A 118 28.77 8.55 1.00
CA THR A 118 29.74 8.76 2.09
C THR A 118 30.89 7.75 2.07
N ILE A 119 30.65 6.51 1.63
CA ILE A 119 31.71 5.51 1.45
C ILE A 119 32.65 5.95 0.32
N ARG A 120 32.13 6.36 -0.83
CA ARG A 120 32.95 6.83 -1.96
C ARG A 120 33.81 8.05 -1.58
N ASP A 121 33.23 9.00 -0.85
CA ASP A 121 33.96 10.19 -0.40
C ASP A 121 35.12 9.80 0.53
N LYS A 122 34.89 8.83 1.44
CA LYS A 122 35.94 8.30 2.32
C LYS A 122 37.02 7.53 1.55
N GLU A 123 36.63 6.73 0.56
CA GLU A 123 37.58 6.01 -0.31
C GLU A 123 38.46 6.97 -1.10
N GLU A 124 37.87 8.05 -1.63
CA GLU A 124 38.63 9.10 -2.31
C GLU A 124 39.60 9.81 -1.37
N LEU A 125 39.16 10.12 -0.14
CA LEU A 125 40.03 10.71 0.88
C LEU A 125 41.18 9.77 1.24
N ILE A 126 40.91 8.48 1.43
CA ILE A 126 41.95 7.46 1.68
C ILE A 126 42.93 7.40 0.50
N ARG A 127 42.44 7.41 -0.74
CA ARG A 127 43.27 7.39 -1.95
C ARG A 127 44.16 8.62 -2.04
N ASN A 128 43.62 9.81 -1.76
CA ASN A 128 44.37 11.06 -1.79
C ASN A 128 45.45 11.08 -0.71
N LEU A 129 45.11 10.71 0.53
CA LEU A 129 46.10 10.58 1.62
C LEU A 129 47.17 9.53 1.30
N THR A 130 46.80 8.40 0.69
CA THR A 130 47.76 7.36 0.28
C THR A 130 48.70 7.89 -0.80
N SER A 131 48.17 8.58 -1.81
CA SER A 131 48.96 9.23 -2.86
C SER A 131 49.92 10.27 -2.29
N ASP A 132 49.45 11.14 -1.38
CA ASP A 132 50.30 12.15 -0.76
C ASP A 132 51.38 11.54 0.12
N ASN A 133 51.06 10.48 0.86
CA ASN A 133 52.04 9.74 1.66
C ASN A 133 53.13 9.09 0.76
N LEU A 134 52.74 8.50 -0.37
CA LEU A 134 53.67 7.98 -1.38
C LEU A 134 54.54 9.09 -2.00
N ARG A 135 53.97 10.27 -2.26
CA ARG A 135 54.71 11.43 -2.79
C ARG A 135 55.72 11.96 -1.77
N LEU A 136 55.35 12.08 -0.50
CA LEU A 136 56.24 12.49 0.59
C LEU A 136 57.37 11.48 0.77
N GLY A 137 57.08 10.18 0.75
CA GLY A 137 58.11 9.13 0.80
C GLY A 137 59.09 9.22 -0.38
N ASN A 138 58.59 9.41 -1.60
CA ASN A 138 59.45 9.63 -2.77
C ASN A 138 60.26 10.93 -2.68
N TRP A 139 59.72 11.97 -2.06
CA TRP A 139 60.42 13.23 -1.86
C TRP A 139 61.55 13.10 -0.84
N ASP A 140 61.35 12.37 0.26
CA ASP A 140 62.42 12.08 1.24
C ASP A 140 63.60 11.36 0.58
N ILE A 141 63.31 10.35 -0.25
CA ILE A 141 64.33 9.62 -1.01
C ILE A 141 65.13 10.57 -1.91
N ARG A 142 64.44 11.44 -2.65
CA ARG A 142 65.11 12.42 -3.53
C ARG A 142 65.94 13.41 -2.73
N LEU A 143 65.42 13.94 -1.62
CA LEU A 143 66.13 14.88 -0.76
C LEU A 143 67.41 14.28 -0.19
N ARG A 144 67.37 13.01 0.22
CA ARG A 144 68.55 12.27 0.69
C ARG A 144 69.63 12.16 -0.39
N TRP A 145 69.25 11.88 -1.63
CA TRP A 145 70.19 11.88 -2.77
C TRP A 145 70.78 13.27 -3.04
N TYR A 146 69.96 14.32 -3.01
CA TYR A 146 70.45 15.70 -3.18
C TYR A 146 71.46 16.10 -2.09
N LEU A 147 71.20 15.76 -0.83
CA LEU A 147 72.13 16.02 0.28
C LEU A 147 73.46 15.27 0.11
N ALA A 148 73.42 14.01 -0.34
CA ALA A 148 74.62 13.22 -0.58
C ALA A 148 75.49 13.83 -1.69
N VAL A 149 74.89 14.24 -2.82
CA VAL A 149 75.61 14.89 -3.92
C VAL A 149 76.18 16.24 -3.50
N LEU A 150 75.40 17.05 -2.78
CA LEU A 150 75.83 18.38 -2.34
C LEU A 150 76.96 18.29 -1.31
N GLY A 151 76.88 17.32 -0.38
CA GLY A 151 77.96 17.00 0.54
C GLY A 151 79.24 16.52 -0.17
N PHE A 152 79.10 15.70 -1.21
CA PHE A 152 80.24 15.27 -2.03
C PHE A 152 80.95 16.44 -2.71
N ILE A 153 80.19 17.35 -3.33
CA ILE A 153 80.73 18.56 -3.97
C ILE A 153 81.44 19.46 -2.95
N MET A 154 80.82 19.72 -1.80
CA MET A 154 81.43 20.52 -0.73
C MET A 154 82.71 19.88 -0.17
N GLY A 155 82.74 18.56 -0.02
CA GLY A 155 83.94 17.82 0.38
C GLY A 155 85.07 17.96 -0.65
N PHE A 156 84.72 17.96 -1.94
CA PHE A 156 85.69 18.18 -3.01
C PHE A 156 86.25 19.60 -3.00
N VAL A 157 85.39 20.61 -2.84
CA VAL A 157 85.80 22.03 -2.77
C VAL A 157 86.69 22.29 -1.56
N THR A 158 86.32 21.80 -0.37
CA THR A 158 87.14 21.96 0.84
C THR A 158 88.50 21.31 0.69
N LYS A 159 88.58 20.08 0.15
CA LYS A 159 89.86 19.40 -0.13
C LYS A 159 90.73 20.17 -1.13
N TYR A 160 90.13 20.75 -2.17
CA TYR A 160 90.86 21.51 -3.19
C TYR A 160 91.41 22.84 -2.66
N PHE A 161 90.69 23.51 -1.77
CA PHE A 161 91.14 24.77 -1.16
C PHE A 161 92.14 24.59 -0.02
N ILE A 162 92.08 23.49 0.74
CA ILE A 162 93.04 23.20 1.83
C ILE A 162 94.33 22.54 1.34
N GLY A 163 94.33 21.98 0.13
CA GLY A 163 95.50 21.36 -0.51
C GLY A 163 96.38 22.32 -1.31
N LYS A 164 96.20 23.64 -1.16
CA LYS A 164 96.99 24.69 -1.79
C LYS A 164 97.64 25.54 -0.73
#